data_AF-K2BGL9-F1
#
_entry.id   AF-K2BGL9-F1
#
_cell.length_a   1.000
_cell.length_b   1.000
_cell.length_c   1.000
_cell.angle_alpha   90.00
_cell.angle_beta   90.00
_cell.angle_gamma   90.00
#
_symmetry.space_group_name_H-M   'P 1'
#
loop_
_entity.id
_entity.type
_entity.pdbx_description
1 polymer ?
#
loop_
_entity_poly.entity_id
_entity_poly.type
_entity_poly.pdbx_seq_one_letter_code
_entity_poly.pdbx_strand_id
1 'polypeptide(L)'
;MRISQRKTFIDDLKTKTADIQDQVRKNIKGAIDAKNVIIKKSFYVDNVLLVELDEDGLNKLKQTSGILKITPDSQIMLDPIIKAAANPEWNLQKINADRVWSELGITGKGIVVANIDTGVQWDHPALKNNYRGFNGTTVDHNYNWFDPTNTSPNIPLDNVGHGTHTIGTIVGSDNSTIIGVAPGAKWITAKACGTIGCYQSDLLAAG
;
A
#
# COMPACT_ATOMS: atom_id res chain seq x y z
N MET A 1 -12.49 16.38 3.95
CA MET A 1 -13.55 15.35 3.81
C MET A 1 -13.89 14.83 5.20
N ARG A 2 -15.17 14.85 5.62
CA ARG A 2 -15.54 14.37 6.97
C ARG A 2 -15.39 12.84 7.01
N ILE A 3 -14.84 12.28 8.08
CA ILE A 3 -14.57 10.83 8.23
C ILE A 3 -15.82 9.98 7.92
N SER A 4 -17.02 10.48 8.26
CA SER A 4 -18.29 9.84 7.96
C SER A 4 -18.55 9.67 6.46
N GLN A 5 -18.27 10.69 5.64
CA GLN A 5 -18.49 10.63 4.19
C GLN A 5 -17.56 9.60 3.53
N ARG A 6 -16.31 9.51 3.97
CA ARG A 6 -15.36 8.49 3.48
C ARG A 6 -15.83 7.09 3.84
N LYS A 7 -16.29 6.88 5.08
CA LYS A 7 -16.81 5.59 5.52
C LYS A 7 -18.01 5.16 4.68
N THR A 8 -19.01 6.03 4.52
CA THR A 8 -20.19 5.75 3.69
C THR A 8 -19.81 5.40 2.26
N PHE A 9 -18.93 6.17 1.63
CA PHE A 9 -18.47 5.88 0.26
C PHE A 9 -17.81 4.50 0.14
N ILE A 10 -16.94 4.13 1.09
CA ILE A 10 -16.30 2.81 1.11
C ILE A 10 -17.34 1.70 1.32
N ASP A 11 -18.30 1.90 2.22
CA ASP A 11 -19.35 0.93 2.51
C ASP A 11 -20.28 0.72 1.28
N ASP A 12 -20.56 1.80 0.53
CA ASP A 12 -21.31 1.74 -0.72
C ASP A 12 -20.55 0.96 -1.81
N LEU A 13 -19.24 1.21 -1.98
CA LEU A 13 -18.40 0.45 -2.92
C LEU A 13 -18.39 -1.05 -2.58
N LYS A 14 -18.26 -1.38 -1.29
CA LYS A 14 -18.28 -2.76 -0.82
C LYS A 14 -19.62 -3.43 -1.07
N THR A 15 -20.72 -2.74 -0.77
CA THR A 15 -22.08 -3.23 -1.03
C THR A 15 -22.28 -3.50 -2.52
N LYS A 16 -21.98 -2.50 -3.36
CA LYS A 16 -22.14 -2.61 -4.81
C LYS A 16 -21.32 -3.76 -5.40
N THR A 17 -20.09 -3.92 -4.93
CA THR A 17 -19.20 -5.01 -5.33
C THR A 17 -19.75 -6.36 -4.89
N ALA A 18 -20.22 -6.48 -3.65
CA ALA A 18 -20.81 -7.71 -3.14
C ALA A 18 -22.00 -8.14 -3.99
N ASP A 19 -22.87 -7.19 -4.35
CA ASP A 19 -24.02 -7.45 -5.21
C ASP A 19 -23.62 -7.90 -6.62
N ILE A 20 -22.65 -7.21 -7.25
CA ILE A 20 -22.16 -7.57 -8.59
C ILE A 20 -21.49 -8.95 -8.58
N GLN A 21 -20.71 -9.25 -7.54
CA GLN A 21 -19.95 -10.50 -7.46
C GLN A 21 -20.79 -11.68 -6.98
N ASP A 22 -21.97 -11.46 -6.37
CA ASP A 22 -22.79 -12.52 -5.78
C ASP A 22 -23.13 -13.61 -6.79
N GLN A 23 -23.60 -13.24 -7.99
CA GLN A 23 -23.95 -14.22 -9.02
C GLN A 23 -22.74 -15.02 -9.49
N VAL A 24 -21.58 -14.38 -9.68
CA VAL A 24 -20.34 -15.07 -10.08
C VAL A 24 -19.90 -16.04 -8.99
N ARG A 25 -19.96 -15.63 -7.71
CA ARG A 25 -19.62 -16.50 -6.57
C ARG A 25 -20.56 -17.70 -6.48
N LYS A 26 -21.85 -17.52 -6.73
CA LYS A 26 -22.83 -18.61 -6.79
C LYS A 26 -22.53 -19.57 -7.94
N ASN A 27 -22.21 -19.05 -9.13
CA ASN A 27 -21.83 -19.85 -10.28
C ASN A 27 -20.58 -20.70 -10.00
N ILE A 28 -19.55 -20.10 -9.40
CA ILE A 28 -18.32 -20.81 -8.99
C ILE A 28 -18.65 -21.95 -8.02
N LYS A 29 -19.39 -21.66 -6.94
CA LYS A 29 -19.74 -22.67 -5.91
C LYS A 29 -20.65 -23.78 -6.43
N GLY A 30 -21.50 -23.48 -7.41
CA GLY A 30 -22.40 -24.46 -8.02
C GLY A 30 -21.73 -25.37 -9.04
N ALA A 31 -20.66 -24.88 -9.71
CA ALA A 31 -19.98 -25.60 -10.79
C ALA A 31 -18.68 -26.31 -10.35
N ILE A 32 -18.07 -25.87 -9.25
CA ILE A 32 -16.72 -26.29 -8.87
C ILE A 32 -16.70 -26.78 -7.41
N ASP A 33 -16.11 -27.95 -7.19
CA ASP A 33 -15.87 -28.48 -5.84
C ASP A 33 -15.02 -27.47 -5.04
N ALA A 34 -15.40 -27.21 -3.79
CA ALA A 34 -14.71 -26.27 -2.91
C ALA A 34 -13.26 -26.66 -2.63
N LYS A 35 -12.89 -27.94 -2.83
CA LYS A 35 -11.49 -28.38 -2.74
C LYS A 35 -10.66 -27.98 -3.97
N ASN A 36 -11.31 -27.70 -5.10
CA ASN A 36 -10.66 -27.37 -6.38
C ASN A 36 -10.61 -25.85 -6.63
N VAL A 37 -11.50 -25.06 -6.00
CA VAL A 37 -11.49 -23.58 -6.03
C VAL A 37 -11.90 -23.01 -4.66
N ILE A 38 -11.04 -22.17 -4.10
CA ILE A 38 -11.26 -21.42 -2.86
C ILE A 38 -11.19 -19.93 -3.17
N ILE A 39 -12.29 -19.20 -2.93
CA ILE A 39 -12.28 -17.73 -3.01
C ILE A 39 -11.61 -17.18 -1.75
N LYS A 40 -10.39 -16.66 -1.90
CA LYS A 40 -9.59 -16.12 -0.80
C LYS A 40 -9.99 -14.70 -0.44
N LYS A 41 -10.30 -13.88 -1.45
CA LYS A 41 -10.57 -12.45 -1.26
C LYS A 41 -11.47 -11.89 -2.34
N SER A 42 -12.22 -10.86 -1.95
CA SER A 42 -12.96 -10.00 -2.85
C SER A 42 -12.43 -8.57 -2.71
N PHE A 43 -12.17 -7.94 -3.85
CA PHE A 43 -11.77 -6.55 -3.93
C PHE A 43 -12.96 -5.71 -4.34
N TYR A 44 -13.05 -4.50 -3.77
CA TYR A 44 -14.13 -3.54 -4.02
C TYR A 44 -13.65 -2.27 -4.75
N VAL A 45 -12.33 -2.07 -4.83
CA VAL A 45 -11.70 -1.01 -5.63
C VAL A 45 -11.71 -1.37 -7.11
N ASP A 46 -11.61 -2.67 -7.40
CA ASP A 46 -11.81 -3.27 -8.71
C ASP A 46 -12.66 -4.54 -8.56
N ASN A 47 -13.42 -4.90 -9.59
CA ASN A 47 -14.32 -6.05 -9.58
C ASN A 47 -13.55 -7.37 -9.77
N VAL A 48 -12.72 -7.71 -8.78
CA VAL A 48 -11.79 -8.85 -8.82
C VAL A 48 -12.03 -9.78 -7.64
N LEU A 49 -11.87 -11.09 -7.89
CA LEU A 49 -11.79 -12.13 -6.88
C LEU A 49 -10.39 -12.74 -6.89
N LEU A 50 -9.75 -12.84 -5.73
CA LEU A 50 -8.57 -13.70 -5.56
C LEU A 50 -9.06 -15.12 -5.27
N VAL A 51 -8.60 -16.05 -6.09
CA VAL A 51 -8.95 -17.47 -5.99
C VAL A 51 -7.68 -18.32 -5.92
N GLU A 52 -7.71 -19.33 -5.06
CA GLU A 52 -6.74 -20.42 -5.02
C GLU A 52 -7.40 -21.63 -5.66
N LEU A 53 -6.72 -22.31 -6.59
CA LEU A 53 -7.32 -23.35 -7.41
C LEU A 53 -6.30 -24.35 -7.96
N ASP A 54 -6.77 -25.53 -8.31
CA ASP A 54 -6.00 -26.55 -9.04
C ASP A 54 -6.31 -26.53 -10.55
N GLU A 55 -5.77 -27.49 -11.30
CA GLU A 55 -5.96 -27.58 -12.75
C GLU A 55 -7.43 -27.84 -13.14
N ASP A 56 -8.15 -28.69 -12.40
CA ASP A 56 -9.57 -28.94 -12.64
C ASP A 56 -10.42 -27.70 -12.34
N GLY A 57 -10.10 -27.02 -11.23
CA GLY A 57 -10.67 -25.74 -10.85
C GLY A 57 -10.48 -24.69 -11.95
N LEU A 58 -9.28 -24.57 -12.51
CA LEU A 58 -8.99 -23.64 -13.61
C LEU A 58 -9.83 -23.95 -14.85
N ASN A 59 -9.90 -25.22 -15.23
CA ASN A 59 -10.61 -25.65 -16.44
C ASN A 59 -12.11 -25.41 -16.34
N LYS A 60 -12.70 -25.61 -15.15
CA LYS A 60 -14.10 -25.28 -14.88
C LYS A 60 -14.31 -23.77 -14.79
N LEU A 61 -13.41 -23.04 -14.14
CA LEU A 61 -13.52 -21.58 -13.98
C LEU A 61 -13.55 -20.86 -15.33
N LYS A 62 -12.77 -21.32 -16.32
CA LYS A 62 -12.80 -20.79 -17.70
C LYS A 62 -14.17 -20.91 -18.38
N GLN A 63 -15.02 -21.84 -17.93
CA GLN A 63 -16.35 -22.11 -18.49
C GLN A 63 -17.46 -21.44 -17.65
N THR A 64 -17.13 -20.85 -16.51
CA THR A 64 -18.09 -20.22 -15.60
C THR A 64 -18.55 -18.87 -16.13
N SER A 65 -19.87 -18.69 -16.25
CA SER A 65 -20.45 -17.43 -16.74
C SER A 65 -20.23 -16.27 -15.77
N GLY A 66 -20.01 -15.08 -16.35
CA GLY A 66 -19.72 -13.85 -15.60
C GLY A 66 -18.25 -13.61 -15.30
N ILE A 67 -17.34 -14.49 -15.74
CA ILE A 67 -15.89 -14.31 -15.64
C ILE A 67 -15.38 -13.72 -16.95
N LEU A 68 -14.84 -12.50 -16.86
CA LEU A 68 -14.27 -11.80 -18.02
C LEU A 68 -12.83 -12.27 -18.33
N LYS A 69 -12.02 -12.43 -17.29
CA LYS A 69 -10.59 -12.74 -17.42
C LYS A 69 -10.11 -13.51 -16.19
N ILE A 70 -9.17 -14.43 -16.41
CA ILE A 70 -8.42 -15.12 -15.36
C ILE A 70 -6.95 -14.79 -15.59
N THR A 71 -6.27 -14.28 -14.56
CA THR A 71 -4.84 -13.96 -14.59
C THR A 71 -4.16 -14.54 -13.36
N PRO A 72 -2.91 -15.04 -13.47
CA PRO A 72 -2.12 -15.41 -12.31
C PRO A 72 -1.87 -14.19 -11.41
N ASP A 73 -1.91 -14.40 -10.09
CA ASP A 73 -1.46 -13.39 -9.12
C ASP A 73 0.06 -13.29 -9.18
N SER A 74 0.54 -12.36 -10.01
CA SER A 74 1.96 -12.23 -10.33
C SER A 74 2.62 -11.19 -9.42
N GLN A 75 3.94 -11.30 -9.26
CA GLN A 75 4.71 -10.29 -8.54
C GLN A 75 5.23 -9.20 -9.48
N ILE A 76 5.08 -7.95 -9.05
CA ILE A 76 5.88 -6.84 -9.56
C ILE A 76 7.19 -6.85 -8.78
N MET A 77 8.30 -7.08 -9.47
CA MET A 77 9.63 -7.16 -8.85
C MET A 77 10.06 -5.78 -8.35
N LEU A 78 10.66 -5.74 -7.16
CA LEU A 78 11.27 -4.52 -6.63
C LEU A 78 12.65 -4.29 -7.23
N ASP A 79 13.01 -3.02 -7.34
CA ASP A 79 14.38 -2.63 -7.63
C ASP A 79 15.29 -2.94 -6.43
N PRO A 80 16.57 -3.30 -6.68
CA PRO A 80 17.50 -3.59 -5.61
C PRO A 80 17.75 -2.35 -4.75
N ILE A 81 17.88 -2.56 -3.44
CA ILE A 81 18.28 -1.50 -2.52
C ILE A 81 19.76 -1.17 -2.79
N ILE A 82 20.01 0.05 -3.27
CA ILE A 82 21.35 0.59 -3.44
C ILE A 82 21.69 1.42 -2.21
N LYS A 83 22.90 1.24 -1.66
CA LYS A 83 23.36 2.02 -0.51
C LYS A 83 23.36 3.51 -0.85
N ALA A 84 22.75 4.32 0.01
CA ALA A 84 22.75 5.77 -0.13
C ALA A 84 24.16 6.34 -0.21
N ALA A 85 24.34 7.38 -1.04
CA ALA A 85 25.57 8.16 -1.09
C ALA A 85 25.82 8.87 0.26
N ALA A 86 27.08 9.19 0.56
CA ALA A 86 27.47 9.81 1.84
C ALA A 86 26.80 11.17 2.08
N ASN A 87 26.48 11.92 1.01
CA ASN A 87 25.75 13.18 1.04
C ASN A 87 24.54 13.05 0.12
N PRO A 88 23.40 12.51 0.59
CA PRO A 88 22.26 12.22 -0.28
C PRO A 88 21.64 13.47 -0.90
N GLU A 89 21.84 14.66 -0.33
CA GLU A 89 21.12 15.90 -0.62
C GLU A 89 21.38 16.51 -2.00
N TRP A 90 22.39 16.02 -2.73
CA TRP A 90 22.65 16.47 -4.11
C TRP A 90 21.42 16.30 -5.02
N ASN A 91 20.62 15.27 -4.77
CA ASN A 91 19.39 15.00 -5.52
C ASN A 91 18.34 16.10 -5.31
N LEU A 92 18.24 16.64 -4.09
CA LEU A 92 17.32 17.71 -3.71
C LEU A 92 17.69 19.01 -4.41
N GLN A 93 18.98 19.35 -4.42
CA GLN A 93 19.49 20.52 -5.16
C GLN A 93 19.27 20.38 -6.66
N LYS A 94 19.49 19.18 -7.22
CA LYS A 94 19.30 18.91 -8.65
C LYS A 94 17.87 19.15 -9.11
N ILE A 95 16.88 18.94 -8.24
CA ILE A 95 15.46 19.20 -8.53
C ILE A 95 14.97 20.54 -7.95
N ASN A 96 15.87 21.36 -7.37
CA ASN A 96 15.58 22.64 -6.72
C ASN A 96 14.59 22.55 -5.54
N ALA A 97 14.53 21.42 -4.83
CA ALA A 97 13.64 21.27 -3.66
C ALA A 97 14.05 22.21 -2.51
N ASP A 98 15.35 22.38 -2.30
CA ASP A 98 15.96 23.31 -1.34
C ASP A 98 15.52 24.76 -1.56
N ARG A 99 15.42 25.19 -2.82
CA ARG A 99 14.93 26.52 -3.19
C ARG A 99 13.46 26.70 -2.87
N VAL A 100 12.62 25.68 -3.06
CA VAL A 100 11.19 25.75 -2.71
C VAL A 100 11.00 25.96 -1.20
N TRP A 101 11.82 25.32 -0.36
CA TRP A 101 11.75 25.51 1.09
C TRP A 101 12.30 26.88 1.51
N SER A 102 13.46 27.28 0.97
CA SER A 102 14.17 28.49 1.41
C SER A 102 13.59 29.79 0.84
N GLU A 103 13.16 29.80 -0.42
CA GLU A 103 12.66 30.99 -1.10
C GLU A 103 11.14 31.16 -0.94
N LEU A 104 10.38 30.06 -0.88
CA LEU A 104 8.92 30.09 -0.86
C LEU A 104 8.30 29.65 0.48
N GLY A 105 9.08 29.02 1.38
CA GLY A 105 8.57 28.50 2.64
C GLY A 105 7.63 27.29 2.51
N ILE A 106 7.63 26.62 1.35
CA ILE A 106 6.69 25.52 1.05
C ILE A 106 7.36 24.17 1.30
N THR A 107 6.98 23.45 2.35
CA THR A 107 7.62 22.17 2.74
C THR A 107 6.73 20.94 2.53
N GLY A 108 5.52 21.12 1.99
CA GLY A 108 4.49 20.08 1.96
C GLY A 108 3.65 20.00 3.25
N LYS A 109 3.78 20.98 4.16
CA LYS A 109 2.98 21.07 5.38
C LYS A 109 1.48 20.99 5.09
N GLY A 110 0.77 20.14 5.83
CA GLY A 110 -0.66 19.92 5.68
C GLY A 110 -1.03 18.84 4.65
N ILE A 111 -0.06 18.33 3.89
CA ILE A 111 -0.24 17.22 2.96
C ILE A 111 0.08 15.90 3.65
N VAL A 112 -0.65 14.85 3.27
CA VAL A 112 -0.37 13.46 3.63
C VAL A 112 0.03 12.70 2.37
N VAL A 113 1.18 12.03 2.39
CA VAL A 113 1.60 11.09 1.35
C VAL A 113 1.40 9.67 1.82
N ALA A 114 0.83 8.82 0.97
CA ALA A 114 0.71 7.39 1.20
C ALA A 114 1.82 6.63 0.47
N ASN A 115 2.43 5.67 1.14
CA ASN A 115 3.43 4.78 0.58
C ASN A 115 2.89 3.34 0.53
N ILE A 116 2.93 2.70 -0.64
CA ILE A 116 2.60 1.29 -0.82
C ILE A 116 3.87 0.58 -1.24
N ASP A 117 4.48 -0.16 -0.32
CA ASP A 117 5.85 -0.68 -0.49
C ASP A 117 6.11 -1.87 0.47
N THR A 118 7.36 -2.14 0.85
CA THR A 118 7.74 -3.15 1.84
C THR A 118 7.41 -2.76 3.28
N GLY A 119 6.71 -1.65 3.47
CA GLY A 119 6.43 -1.03 4.75
C GLY A 119 7.44 0.06 5.09
N VAL A 120 7.34 0.63 6.29
CA VAL A 120 8.24 1.70 6.76
C VAL A 120 8.62 1.42 8.21
N GLN A 121 9.90 1.59 8.54
CA GLN A 121 10.35 1.70 9.92
C GLN A 121 9.82 3.01 10.53
N TRP A 122 8.67 2.96 11.21
CA TRP A 122 7.98 4.18 11.68
C TRP A 122 8.75 4.99 12.72
N ASP A 123 9.62 4.34 13.49
CA ASP A 123 10.40 4.97 14.55
C ASP A 123 11.79 5.43 14.09
N HIS A 124 12.08 5.32 12.79
CA HIS A 124 13.32 5.82 12.23
C HIS A 124 13.46 7.33 12.52
N PRO A 125 14.60 7.82 13.04
CA PRO A 125 14.75 9.21 13.50
C PRO A 125 14.36 10.26 12.47
N ALA A 126 14.70 10.03 11.19
CA ALA A 126 14.37 10.93 10.08
C ALA A 126 12.90 10.85 9.59
N LEU A 127 12.09 9.93 10.13
CA LEU A 127 10.71 9.69 9.66
C LEU A 127 9.67 9.82 10.76
N LYS A 128 10.03 9.49 12.01
CA LYS A 128 9.11 9.40 13.14
C LYS A 128 8.28 10.67 13.34
N ASN A 129 8.91 11.84 13.25
CA ASN A 129 8.23 13.12 13.44
C ASN A 129 7.23 13.44 12.32
N ASN A 130 7.39 12.82 11.16
CA ASN A 130 6.52 12.98 10.00
C ASN A 130 5.48 11.85 9.90
N TYR A 131 5.57 10.81 10.72
CA TYR A 131 4.55 9.79 10.77
C TYR A 131 3.22 10.41 11.22
N ARG A 132 2.15 10.25 10.44
CA ARG A 132 0.85 10.86 10.79
C ARG A 132 0.26 10.29 12.08
N GLY A 133 0.61 9.05 12.40
CA GLY A 133 0.20 8.38 13.64
C GLY A 133 0.95 8.82 14.88
N PHE A 134 2.00 9.64 14.78
CA PHE A 134 2.76 10.12 15.92
C PHE A 134 2.51 11.60 16.17
N ASN A 135 2.09 11.94 17.39
CA ASN A 135 1.79 13.33 17.78
C ASN A 135 2.92 14.03 18.55
N GLY A 136 4.08 13.38 18.70
CA GLY A 136 5.20 13.86 19.53
C GLY A 136 5.35 13.11 20.85
N THR A 137 4.28 12.46 21.33
CA THR A 137 4.27 11.75 22.61
C THR A 137 3.73 10.33 22.48
N THR A 138 2.56 10.17 21.87
CA THR A 138 1.89 8.90 21.69
C THR A 138 1.84 8.51 20.21
N VAL A 139 1.73 7.20 19.97
CA VAL A 139 1.58 6.63 18.64
C VAL A 139 0.22 5.96 18.50
N ASP A 140 -0.44 6.22 17.39
CA ASP A 140 -1.68 5.56 16.96
C ASP A 140 -1.51 5.07 15.50
N HIS A 141 -1.47 3.76 15.32
CA HIS A 141 -1.34 3.16 13.99
C HIS A 141 -2.67 3.09 13.24
N ASN A 142 -3.81 3.31 13.91
CA ASN A 142 -5.13 3.22 13.29
C ASN A 142 -5.27 4.21 12.14
N TYR A 143 -5.68 3.69 10.98
CA TYR A 143 -5.82 4.44 9.71
C TYR A 143 -4.53 5.09 9.18
N ASN A 144 -3.38 4.90 9.84
CA ASN A 144 -2.06 5.39 9.44
C ASN A 144 -1.15 4.28 8.89
N TRP A 145 -1.56 3.03 9.10
CA TRP A 145 -0.87 1.81 8.71
C TRP A 145 -1.86 0.78 8.21
N PHE A 146 -1.44 -0.03 7.24
CA PHE A 146 -2.14 -1.23 6.84
C PHE A 146 -1.15 -2.29 6.35
N ASP A 147 -1.41 -3.56 6.62
CA ASP A 147 -0.59 -4.65 6.12
C ASP A 147 -1.48 -5.76 5.54
N PRO A 148 -1.76 -5.74 4.23
CA PRO A 148 -2.50 -6.81 3.57
C PRO A 148 -1.78 -8.16 3.56
N THR A 149 -0.44 -8.17 3.71
CA THR A 149 0.36 -9.40 3.78
C THR A 149 0.23 -10.11 5.13
N ASN A 150 -0.30 -9.41 6.14
CA ASN A 150 -0.49 -9.90 7.51
C ASN A 150 0.82 -10.39 8.18
N THR A 151 1.95 -9.76 7.85
CA THR A 151 3.26 -10.06 8.43
C THR A 151 3.59 -9.18 9.64
N SER A 152 3.01 -8.00 9.73
CA SER A 152 3.07 -7.04 10.83
C SER A 152 1.76 -6.23 10.94
N PRO A 153 0.63 -6.86 11.31
CA PRO A 153 -0.69 -6.24 11.22
C PRO A 153 -0.90 -5.04 12.15
N ASN A 154 -0.17 -4.97 13.27
CA ASN A 154 -0.44 -4.00 14.34
C ASN A 154 0.52 -2.81 14.35
N ILE A 155 1.72 -2.97 13.79
CA ILE A 155 2.81 -1.98 13.88
C ILE A 155 3.44 -1.85 12.49
N PRO A 156 3.68 -0.63 11.98
CA PRO A 156 4.45 -0.44 10.76
C PRO A 156 5.83 -1.06 10.91
N LEU A 157 6.19 -1.89 9.95
CA LEU A 157 7.48 -2.55 9.92
C LEU A 157 7.97 -2.55 8.49
N ASP A 158 9.26 -2.33 8.34
CA ASP A 158 9.97 -2.61 7.10
C ASP A 158 11.11 -3.59 7.39
N ASN A 159 10.91 -4.84 7.03
CA ASN A 159 11.91 -5.90 7.16
C ASN A 159 12.79 -6.05 5.92
N VAL A 160 12.63 -5.17 4.93
CA VAL A 160 13.36 -5.19 3.66
C VAL A 160 14.22 -3.93 3.50
N GLY A 161 13.66 -2.76 3.80
CA GLY A 161 14.33 -1.45 3.78
C GLY A 161 13.96 -0.58 2.57
N HIS A 162 13.33 -1.15 1.54
CA HIS A 162 12.98 -0.43 0.31
C HIS A 162 11.96 0.68 0.58
N GLY A 163 10.86 0.37 1.29
CA GLY A 163 9.83 1.34 1.60
C GLY A 163 10.30 2.45 2.54
N THR A 164 11.15 2.12 3.53
CA THR A 164 11.78 3.11 4.42
C THR A 164 12.67 4.08 3.62
N HIS A 165 13.43 3.57 2.65
CA HIS A 165 14.25 4.39 1.76
C HIS A 165 13.37 5.29 0.85
N THR A 166 12.34 4.73 0.22
CA THR A 166 11.43 5.45 -0.67
C THR A 166 10.70 6.57 0.08
N ILE A 167 10.14 6.29 1.26
CA ILE A 167 9.46 7.34 2.04
C ILE A 167 10.45 8.36 2.59
N GLY A 168 11.69 7.97 2.92
CA GLY A 168 12.78 8.88 3.26
C GLY A 168 13.08 9.89 2.16
N THR A 169 13.09 9.44 0.90
CA THR A 169 13.25 10.33 -0.26
C THR A 169 12.11 11.36 -0.36
N ILE A 170 10.91 11.02 0.12
CA ILE A 170 9.75 11.91 0.05
C ILE A 170 9.73 12.88 1.23
N VAL A 171 9.83 12.40 2.48
CA VAL A 171 9.56 13.21 3.69
C VAL A 171 10.68 13.21 4.72
N GLY A 172 11.80 12.56 4.43
CA GLY A 172 12.89 12.36 5.38
C GLY A 172 13.48 13.68 5.87
N SER A 173 13.48 13.85 7.19
CA SER A 173 14.13 14.96 7.87
C SER A 173 14.41 14.55 9.31
N ASP A 174 15.65 14.72 9.75
CA ASP A 174 15.93 14.81 11.18
C ASP A 174 16.11 16.28 11.60
N ASN A 175 16.35 16.53 12.88
CA ASN A 175 16.50 17.90 13.42
C ASN A 175 17.74 18.64 12.90
N SER A 176 18.62 17.96 12.14
CA SER A 176 19.88 18.49 11.60
C SER A 176 19.92 18.53 10.08
N THR A 177 19.28 17.57 9.42
CA THR A 177 19.47 17.30 8.00
C THR A 177 18.13 16.96 7.33
N ILE A 178 17.86 17.64 6.22
CA ILE A 178 16.71 17.36 5.34
C ILE A 178 17.20 16.47 4.19
N ILE A 179 16.59 15.30 4.05
CA ILE A 179 16.93 14.33 2.99
C ILE A 179 15.75 14.03 2.05
N GLY A 180 14.55 14.51 2.38
CA GLY A 180 13.33 14.33 1.62
C GLY A 180 12.87 15.58 0.89
N VAL A 181 12.12 15.40 -0.20
CA VAL A 181 11.60 16.48 -1.06
C VAL A 181 10.55 17.36 -0.37
N ALA A 182 9.73 16.78 0.50
CA ALA A 182 8.62 17.42 1.20
C ALA A 182 8.72 17.17 2.73
N PRO A 183 9.71 17.76 3.40
CA PRO A 183 10.02 17.46 4.82
C PRO A 183 8.95 17.94 5.80
N GLY A 184 7.97 18.72 5.36
CA GLY A 184 6.82 19.14 6.18
C GLY A 184 5.57 18.26 6.00
N ALA A 185 5.56 17.36 5.01
CA ALA A 185 4.44 16.46 4.77
C ALA A 185 4.37 15.35 5.83
N LYS A 186 3.17 14.88 6.12
CA LYS A 186 2.95 13.68 6.94
C LYS A 186 2.90 12.45 6.06
N TRP A 187 3.25 11.29 6.60
CA TRP A 187 3.17 10.03 5.87
C TRP A 187 2.27 8.99 6.54
N ILE A 188 1.70 8.14 5.69
CA ILE A 188 1.07 6.86 6.03
C ILE A 188 1.62 5.78 5.11
N THR A 189 1.48 4.52 5.48
CA THR A 189 1.99 3.42 4.66
C THR A 189 1.10 2.19 4.68
N ALA A 190 1.14 1.44 3.58
CA ALA A 190 0.61 0.11 3.48
C ALA A 190 1.73 -0.84 3.01
N LYS A 191 1.94 -1.96 3.71
CA LYS A 191 2.92 -2.97 3.32
C LYS A 191 2.30 -3.97 2.35
N ALA A 192 2.54 -3.78 1.06
CA ALA A 192 2.04 -4.65 -0.01
C ALA A 192 3.15 -5.45 -0.70
N CYS A 193 4.40 -5.25 -0.28
CA CYS A 193 5.56 -5.89 -0.88
C CYS A 193 6.34 -6.74 0.15
N GLY A 194 6.80 -7.89 -0.31
CA GLY A 194 7.74 -8.75 0.39
C GLY A 194 9.19 -8.43 0.00
N THR A 195 10.09 -9.37 0.24
CA THR A 195 11.53 -9.20 -0.02
C THR A 195 11.88 -8.97 -1.48
N ILE A 196 11.14 -9.61 -2.39
CA ILE A 196 11.49 -9.68 -3.82
C ILE A 196 10.56 -8.81 -4.67
N GLY A 197 9.30 -8.70 -4.28
CA GLY A 197 8.27 -8.11 -5.10
C GLY A 197 6.96 -7.91 -4.34
N CYS A 198 6.00 -7.35 -5.04
CA CYS A 198 4.65 -7.08 -4.57
C CYS A 198 3.67 -7.95 -5.36
N TYR A 199 2.89 -8.79 -4.69
CA TYR A 199 1.79 -9.47 -5.36
C TYR A 199 0.74 -8.44 -5.80
N GLN A 200 0.17 -8.64 -6.99
CA GLN A 200 -0.89 -7.76 -7.48
C GLN A 200 -2.08 -7.75 -6.53
N SER A 201 -2.41 -8.88 -5.92
CA SER A 201 -3.47 -8.98 -4.92
C SER A 201 -3.21 -8.16 -3.64
N ASP A 202 -1.96 -8.07 -3.19
CA ASP A 202 -1.56 -7.27 -2.04
C ASP A 202 -1.58 -5.76 -2.38
N LEU A 203 -1.16 -5.39 -3.59
CA LEU A 203 -1.27 -4.01 -4.09
C LEU A 203 -2.73 -3.58 -4.17
N LEU A 204 -3.62 -4.40 -4.75
CA LEU A 204 -5.06 -4.13 -4.80
C LEU A 204 -5.70 -4.05 -3.41
N ALA A 205 -5.16 -4.80 -2.44
CA ALA A 205 -5.64 -4.75 -1.07
C ALA A 205 -5.25 -3.46 -0.35
N ALA A 206 -4.08 -2.89 -0.68
CA ALA A 206 -3.54 -1.71 -0.04
C ALA A 206 -4.32 -0.42 -0.34
N GLY A 207 -5.11 -0.40 -1.43
CA GLY A 207 -6.06 0.67 -1.74
C GLY A 207 -6.11 1.04 -3.21
#